data_AF-A0A973HMS7-F1
#
_entry.id   AF-A0A973HMS7-F1
#
_cell.length_a   1.000
_cell.length_b   1.000
_cell.length_c   1.000
_cell.angle_alpha   90.00
_cell.angle_beta   90.00
_cell.angle_gamma   90.00
#
_symmetry.space_group_name_H-M   'P 1'
#
loop_
_entity.id
_entity.type
_entity.pdbx_description
1 polymer ?
#
loop_
_entity_poly.entity_id
_entity_poly.type
_entity_poly.pdbx_seq_one_letter_code
_entity_poly.pdbx_strand_id
1 'polypeptide(L)'
;MWSLITAIVVLVILLLIRNLYGEDLRQYDSADLSATFYRPTPSYKYPQALELIESIKEPISFIKPSKYLYALRKNIDRLGDVELDCEIIPVATSFQGHRIMGEWVISKNSDVNKRLLYIHGGGFAVGSPKSHRIVTERLARELGVAVFAVNYDMIPDGKREKGIQDCRYAYQWVLANNP
;
A
#
# COMPACT_ATOMS: atom_id res chain seq x y z
N MET A 1 42.72 -1.11 -19.18
CA MET A 1 41.64 -0.16 -18.81
C MET A 1 40.29 -0.84 -18.76
N TRP A 2 39.83 -1.48 -19.86
CA TRP A 2 38.56 -2.22 -19.89
C TRP A 2 38.44 -3.36 -18.87
N SER A 3 39.48 -4.18 -18.72
CA SER A 3 39.51 -5.28 -17.75
C SER A 3 39.40 -4.81 -16.28
N LEU A 4 39.91 -3.63 -15.96
CA LEU A 4 39.78 -3.04 -14.63
C LEU A 4 38.34 -2.56 -14.37
N ILE A 5 37.73 -1.91 -15.36
CA ILE A 5 36.32 -1.46 -15.30
C ILE A 5 35.40 -2.67 -15.14
N THR A 6 35.61 -3.73 -15.94
CA THR A 6 34.84 -4.98 -15.82
C THR A 6 34.99 -5.61 -14.44
N ALA A 7 36.20 -5.68 -13.89
CA ALA A 7 36.43 -6.21 -12.55
C ALA A 7 35.70 -5.40 -11.46
N ILE A 8 35.68 -4.07 -11.56
CA ILE A 8 34.96 -3.20 -10.61
C ILE A 8 33.45 -3.41 -10.73
N VAL A 9 32.90 -3.47 -11.95
CA VAL A 9 31.46 -3.71 -12.16
C VAL A 9 31.05 -5.07 -11.60
N VAL A 10 31.82 -6.12 -11.86
CA VAL A 10 31.59 -7.46 -11.31
C VAL A 10 31.65 -7.43 -9.78
N LEU A 11 32.64 -6.77 -9.19
CA LEU A 11 32.76 -6.64 -7.73
C LEU A 11 31.56 -5.90 -7.12
N VAL A 12 31.11 -4.81 -7.73
CA VAL A 12 29.92 -4.07 -7.28
C VAL A 12 28.67 -4.95 -7.37
N ILE A 13 28.49 -5.69 -8.47
CA ILE A 13 27.38 -6.65 -8.63
C ILE A 13 27.45 -7.74 -7.55
N LEU A 14 28.62 -8.31 -7.28
CA LEU A 14 28.79 -9.33 -6.25
C LEU A 14 28.48 -8.78 -4.85
N LEU A 15 28.91 -7.56 -4.55
CA LEU A 15 28.59 -6.88 -3.29
C LEU A 15 27.09 -6.57 -3.18
N LEU A 16 26.45 -6.14 -4.26
CA LEU A 16 25.01 -5.92 -4.32
C LEU A 16 24.25 -7.23 -4.12
N ILE A 17 24.61 -8.31 -4.82
CA ILE A 17 24.03 -9.64 -4.64
C ILE A 17 24.20 -10.06 -3.18
N ARG A 18 25.40 -10.01 -2.62
CA ARG A 18 25.66 -10.42 -1.24
C ARG A 18 24.86 -9.61 -0.21
N ASN A 19 24.71 -8.30 -0.43
CA ASN A 19 24.05 -7.41 0.52
C ASN A 19 22.52 -7.29 0.30
N LEU A 20 22.01 -7.69 -0.87
CA LEU A 20 20.58 -7.67 -1.22
C LEU A 20 19.94 -9.07 -1.21
N TYR A 21 20.75 -10.15 -1.17
CA TYR A 21 20.25 -11.49 -0.88
C TYR A 21 19.82 -11.56 0.59
N GLY A 22 18.52 -11.60 0.80
CA GLY A 22 17.92 -11.97 2.08
C GLY A 22 17.82 -13.48 2.25
N GLU A 23 17.21 -13.90 3.35
CA GLU A 23 16.82 -15.29 3.54
C GLU A 23 15.91 -15.76 2.40
N ASP A 24 16.03 -17.03 2.04
CA ASP A 24 15.12 -17.65 1.09
C ASP A 24 13.74 -17.81 1.75
N LEU A 25 12.79 -16.99 1.31
CA LEU A 25 11.42 -17.01 1.82
C LEU A 25 10.48 -17.93 1.01
N ARG A 26 10.98 -18.67 0.02
CA ARG A 26 10.16 -19.60 -0.79
C ARG A 26 9.50 -20.70 0.03
N GLN A 27 9.97 -20.95 1.25
CA GLN A 27 9.30 -21.84 2.20
C GLN A 27 7.85 -21.40 2.54
N TYR A 28 7.52 -20.12 2.34
CA TYR A 28 6.16 -19.60 2.51
C TYR A 28 5.33 -19.65 1.22
N ASP A 29 5.94 -19.98 0.07
CA ASP A 29 5.22 -20.12 -1.19
C ASP A 29 4.52 -21.49 -1.22
N SER A 30 3.20 -21.47 -1.42
CA SER A 30 2.42 -22.70 -1.62
C SER A 30 2.54 -23.17 -3.07
N ALA A 31 2.82 -24.46 -3.27
CA ALA A 31 2.68 -25.11 -4.59
C ALA A 31 1.21 -25.31 -4.99
N ASP A 32 0.29 -25.24 -4.02
CA ASP A 32 -1.14 -25.27 -4.26
C ASP A 32 -1.64 -23.88 -4.70
N LEU A 33 -1.78 -23.73 -6.02
CA LEU A 33 -2.36 -22.56 -6.67
C LEU A 33 -3.89 -22.63 -6.76
N SER A 34 -4.57 -23.56 -6.08
CA SER A 34 -6.04 -23.68 -6.13
C SER A 34 -6.78 -22.42 -5.66
N ALA A 35 -6.11 -21.54 -4.91
CA ALA A 35 -6.57 -20.19 -4.59
C ALA A 35 -6.51 -19.20 -5.79
N THR A 36 -6.74 -19.66 -7.01
CA THR A 36 -6.94 -18.75 -8.15
C THR A 36 -8.31 -18.09 -8.04
N PHE A 37 -8.33 -16.77 -7.87
CA PHE A 37 -9.56 -15.95 -7.94
C PHE A 37 -10.09 -15.78 -9.37
N TYR A 38 -9.81 -16.71 -10.28
CA TYR A 38 -10.25 -16.64 -11.66
C TYR A 38 -11.77 -16.78 -11.72
N ARG A 39 -12.44 -15.80 -12.31
CA ARG A 39 -13.85 -15.89 -12.67
C ARG A 39 -13.99 -15.79 -14.19
N PRO A 40 -14.77 -16.69 -14.82
CA PRO A 40 -15.00 -16.64 -16.27
C PRO A 40 -15.86 -15.42 -16.67
N THR A 41 -16.66 -14.89 -15.76
CA THR A 41 -17.52 -13.72 -15.98
C THR A 41 -17.08 -12.52 -15.15
N PRO A 42 -16.96 -11.31 -15.77
CA PRO A 42 -16.69 -10.08 -15.03
C PRO A 42 -17.77 -9.77 -14.01
N SER A 43 -17.41 -9.05 -12.94
CA SER A 43 -18.39 -8.57 -11.96
C SER A 43 -19.30 -7.51 -12.56
N TYR A 44 -20.50 -7.30 -11.98
CA TYR A 44 -21.43 -6.25 -12.42
C TYR A 44 -20.84 -4.82 -12.33
N LYS A 45 -19.78 -4.61 -11.52
CA LYS A 45 -19.05 -3.33 -11.42
C LYS A 45 -17.91 -3.18 -12.44
N TYR A 46 -17.73 -4.15 -13.34
CA TYR A 46 -16.63 -4.13 -14.30
C TYR A 46 -16.64 -2.91 -15.23
N PRO A 47 -17.78 -2.45 -15.79
CA PRO A 47 -17.81 -1.26 -16.62
C PRO A 47 -17.36 0.01 -15.87
N GLN A 48 -17.81 0.19 -14.62
CA GLN A 48 -17.40 1.32 -13.78
C GLN A 48 -15.91 1.27 -13.43
N ALA A 49 -15.37 0.06 -13.22
CA ALA A 49 -13.93 -0.12 -13.02
C ALA A 49 -13.13 0.28 -14.28
N LEU A 50 -13.61 -0.06 -15.47
CA LEU A 50 -12.98 0.36 -16.73
C LEU A 50 -13.00 1.88 -16.88
N GLU A 51 -14.15 2.52 -16.64
CA GLU A 51 -14.30 3.98 -16.70
C GLU A 51 -13.35 4.68 -15.70
N LEU A 52 -13.27 4.17 -14.47
CA LEU A 52 -12.32 4.68 -13.48
C LEU A 52 -10.87 4.55 -13.95
N ILE A 53 -10.46 3.40 -14.49
CA ILE A 53 -9.11 3.20 -15.03
C ILE A 53 -8.86 4.14 -16.21
N GLU A 54 -9.83 4.32 -17.10
CA GLU A 54 -9.72 5.24 -18.24
C GLU A 54 -9.59 6.70 -17.80
N SER A 55 -10.28 7.10 -16.74
CA SER A 55 -10.13 8.44 -16.15
C SER A 55 -8.74 8.73 -15.57
N ILE A 56 -7.92 7.70 -15.36
CA ILE A 56 -6.54 7.79 -14.84
C ILE A 56 -5.52 7.79 -15.99
N LYS A 57 -5.94 7.49 -17.24
CA LYS A 57 -5.06 7.42 -18.42
C LYS A 57 -4.49 8.77 -18.87
N GLU A 58 -4.83 9.89 -18.22
CA GLU A 58 -4.23 11.19 -18.55
C GLU A 58 -2.70 11.08 -18.57
N PRO A 59 -2.05 11.48 -19.68
CA PRO A 59 -0.76 10.90 -20.02
C PRO A 59 0.32 11.40 -19.06
N ILE A 60 0.87 10.47 -18.29
CA ILE A 60 2.08 10.71 -17.50
C ILE A 60 3.28 11.06 -18.42
N SER A 61 3.12 10.92 -19.75
CA SER A 61 4.10 11.22 -20.80
C SER A 61 4.45 12.70 -20.96
N PHE A 62 3.65 13.65 -20.43
CA PHE A 62 3.95 15.08 -20.52
C PHE A 62 4.48 15.71 -19.22
N ILE A 63 4.75 14.87 -18.21
CA ILE A 63 5.17 15.34 -16.89
C ILE A 63 6.68 15.34 -16.81
N LYS A 64 7.26 16.49 -16.42
CA LYS A 64 8.71 16.60 -16.17
C LYS A 64 9.14 15.48 -15.21
N PRO A 65 10.30 14.82 -15.42
CA PRO A 65 10.76 13.72 -14.56
C PRO A 65 10.73 14.06 -13.05
N SER A 66 11.05 15.32 -12.70
CA SER A 66 11.02 15.80 -11.31
C SER A 66 9.63 15.89 -10.68
N LYS A 67 8.56 15.95 -11.48
CA LYS A 67 7.16 16.04 -11.03
C LYS A 67 6.37 14.76 -11.27
N TYR A 68 6.96 13.79 -11.96
CA TYR A 68 6.33 12.53 -12.34
C TYR A 68 5.76 11.80 -11.12
N LEU A 69 6.59 11.61 -10.08
CA LEU A 69 6.16 10.88 -8.89
C LEU A 69 5.03 11.59 -8.13
N TYR A 70 5.13 12.91 -7.99
CA TYR A 70 4.09 13.71 -7.35
C TYR A 70 2.75 13.58 -8.09
N ALA A 71 2.77 13.68 -9.42
CA ALA A 71 1.58 13.52 -10.24
C ALA A 71 1.01 12.08 -10.16
N LEU A 72 1.89 11.07 -10.17
CA LEU A 72 1.48 9.68 -10.02
C LEU A 72 0.80 9.44 -8.66
N ARG A 73 1.35 9.96 -7.56
CA ARG A 73 0.72 9.91 -6.24
C ARG A 73 -0.66 10.55 -6.24
N LYS A 74 -0.76 11.77 -6.79
CA LYS A 74 -2.04 12.49 -6.88
C LYS A 74 -3.08 11.72 -7.70
N ASN A 75 -2.68 11.11 -8.82
CA ASN A 75 -3.58 10.34 -9.66
C ASN A 75 -4.05 9.06 -8.98
N ILE A 76 -3.16 8.36 -8.27
CA ILE A 76 -3.52 7.18 -7.50
C ILE A 76 -4.49 7.53 -6.36
N ASP A 77 -4.30 8.66 -5.67
CA ASP A 77 -5.23 9.11 -4.62
C ASP A 77 -6.67 9.34 -5.11
N ARG A 78 -6.85 9.66 -6.40
CA ARG A 78 -8.18 9.83 -7.01
C ARG A 78 -8.96 8.53 -7.08
N LEU A 79 -8.31 7.37 -6.99
CA LEU A 79 -9.00 6.08 -6.86
C LEU A 79 -9.88 6.00 -5.61
N GLY A 80 -9.57 6.81 -4.59
CA GLY A 80 -10.35 6.93 -3.38
C GLY A 80 -11.49 7.95 -3.44
N ASP A 81 -11.63 8.70 -4.54
CA ASP A 81 -12.69 9.71 -4.73
C ASP A 81 -13.99 9.04 -5.19
N VAL A 82 -14.48 8.11 -4.38
CA VAL A 82 -15.73 7.38 -4.61
C VAL A 82 -16.63 7.49 -3.39
N GLU A 83 -17.94 7.48 -3.60
CA GLU A 83 -18.90 7.35 -2.50
C GLU A 83 -18.84 5.93 -1.93
N LEU A 84 -18.70 5.84 -0.61
CA LEU A 84 -18.59 4.60 0.13
C LEU A 84 -19.62 4.58 1.25
N ASP A 85 -20.22 3.42 1.48
CA ASP A 85 -21.12 3.17 2.60
C ASP A 85 -20.32 2.77 3.86
N CYS A 86 -19.44 3.68 4.29
CA CYS A 86 -18.62 3.51 5.48
C CYS A 86 -18.27 4.86 6.12
N GLU A 87 -18.01 4.84 7.43
CA GLU A 87 -17.41 5.95 8.14
C GLU A 87 -15.89 5.93 7.98
N ILE A 88 -15.30 7.09 7.69
CA ILE A 88 -13.85 7.28 7.61
C ILE A 88 -13.44 8.24 8.73
N ILE A 89 -12.59 7.77 9.65
CA ILE A 89 -12.09 8.57 10.78
C ILE A 89 -10.60 8.80 10.60
N PRO A 90 -10.16 10.00 10.16
CA PRO A 90 -8.75 10.32 10.02
C PRO A 90 -8.03 10.30 11.37
N VAL A 91 -6.82 9.76 11.40
CA VAL A 91 -5.98 9.68 12.59
C VAL A 91 -4.65 10.38 12.34
N ALA A 92 -4.33 11.32 13.22
CA ALA A 92 -3.03 11.98 13.31
C ALA A 92 -2.68 12.14 14.79
N THR A 93 -1.96 11.16 15.35
CA THR A 93 -1.62 11.12 16.78
C THR A 93 -0.17 10.68 16.99
N SER A 94 0.24 10.52 18.25
CA SER A 94 1.53 9.95 18.61
C SER A 94 1.36 8.79 19.58
N PHE A 95 2.20 7.76 19.43
CA PHE A 95 2.23 6.58 20.28
C PHE A 95 3.68 6.21 20.58
N GLN A 96 4.05 6.18 21.86
CA GLN A 96 5.43 5.90 22.30
C GLN A 96 6.49 6.79 21.62
N GLY A 97 6.16 8.06 21.38
CA GLY A 97 7.05 9.02 20.70
C GLY A 97 7.12 8.87 19.18
N HIS A 98 6.39 7.91 18.59
CA HIS A 98 6.29 7.74 17.15
C HIS A 98 4.98 8.30 16.60
N ARG A 99 4.99 8.88 15.40
CA ARG A 99 3.79 9.45 14.78
C ARG A 99 2.92 8.34 14.20
N ILE A 100 1.62 8.38 14.48
CA ILE A 100 0.63 7.50 13.87
C ILE A 100 -0.24 8.34 12.92
N MET A 101 -0.17 8.02 11.64
CA MET A 101 -0.97 8.65 10.59
C MET A 101 -1.77 7.56 9.87
N GLY A 102 -3.01 7.86 9.54
CA GLY A 102 -3.86 6.91 8.80
C GLY A 102 -5.33 7.30 8.90
N GLU A 103 -6.19 6.33 8.68
CA GLU A 103 -7.62 6.47 8.91
C GLU A 103 -8.24 5.13 9.31
N TRP A 104 -9.24 5.19 10.19
CA TRP A 104 -10.15 4.07 10.39
C TRP A 104 -11.21 4.06 9.29
N VAL A 105 -11.54 2.86 8.81
CA VAL A 105 -12.65 2.58 7.91
C VAL A 105 -13.61 1.64 8.61
N ILE A 106 -14.84 2.09 8.79
CA ILE A 106 -15.88 1.40 9.56
C ILE A 106 -17.12 1.25 8.67
N SER A 107 -17.36 0.04 8.19
CA SER A 107 -18.58 -0.29 7.44
C SER A 107 -19.75 -0.60 8.38
N LYS A 108 -20.97 -0.62 7.82
CA LYS A 108 -22.17 -1.03 8.55
C LYS A 108 -21.98 -2.41 9.21
N ASN A 109 -22.20 -2.48 10.52
CA ASN A 109 -22.02 -3.66 11.39
C ASN A 109 -20.57 -4.06 11.72
N SER A 110 -19.59 -3.19 11.51
CA SER A 110 -18.21 -3.46 11.97
C SER A 110 -18.15 -3.55 13.49
N ASP A 111 -17.55 -4.61 14.03
CA ASP A 111 -17.20 -4.69 15.45
C ASP A 111 -15.89 -3.92 15.67
N VAL A 112 -15.96 -2.76 16.33
CA VAL A 112 -14.80 -1.91 16.62
C VAL A 112 -13.74 -2.58 17.50
N ASN A 113 -14.09 -3.67 18.18
CA ASN A 113 -13.14 -4.45 18.97
C ASN A 113 -12.35 -5.47 18.13
N LYS A 114 -12.80 -5.77 16.91
CA LYS A 114 -12.07 -6.57 15.93
C LYS A 114 -11.42 -5.63 14.92
N ARG A 115 -10.09 -5.67 14.85
CA ARG A 115 -9.32 -4.66 14.11
C ARG A 115 -8.39 -5.32 13.11
N LEU A 116 -8.31 -4.72 11.93
CA LEU A 116 -7.41 -5.13 10.86
C LEU A 116 -6.50 -3.95 10.52
N LEU A 117 -5.18 -4.16 10.57
CA LEU A 117 -4.22 -3.20 10.03
C LEU A 117 -4.07 -3.45 8.53
N TYR A 118 -4.31 -2.41 7.74
CA TYR A 118 -4.11 -2.43 6.29
C TYR A 118 -2.91 -1.56 5.91
N ILE A 119 -1.94 -2.19 5.24
CA ILE A 119 -0.76 -1.53 4.66
C ILE A 119 -0.98 -1.45 3.16
N HIS A 120 -1.12 -0.22 2.65
CA HIS A 120 -1.46 -0.03 1.25
C HIS A 120 -0.34 -0.46 0.29
N GLY A 121 -0.71 -0.79 -0.95
CA GLY A 121 0.24 -1.10 -2.01
C GLY A 121 0.83 0.17 -2.65
N GLY A 122 1.62 -0.02 -3.71
CA GLY A 122 2.22 1.07 -4.49
C GLY A 122 3.76 1.12 -4.43
N GLY A 123 4.41 -0.02 -4.20
CA GLY A 123 5.87 -0.16 -4.30
C GLY A 123 6.65 0.73 -3.33
N PHE A 124 6.05 1.09 -2.19
CA PHE A 124 6.59 2.03 -1.20
C PHE A 124 6.84 3.46 -1.71
N ALA A 125 6.41 3.78 -2.93
CA ALA A 125 6.64 5.08 -3.56
C ALA A 125 5.34 5.85 -3.81
N VAL A 126 4.21 5.14 -3.94
CA VAL A 126 2.90 5.70 -4.23
C VAL A 126 1.81 5.01 -3.43
N GLY A 127 0.59 5.56 -3.50
CA GLY A 127 -0.56 5.10 -2.73
C GLY A 127 -0.74 5.87 -1.43
N SER A 128 -1.92 5.72 -0.86
CA SER A 128 -2.30 6.25 0.44
C SER A 128 -3.44 5.42 1.02
N PRO A 129 -3.85 5.66 2.29
CA PRO A 129 -5.11 5.14 2.80
C PRO A 129 -6.29 5.49 1.90
N LYS A 130 -6.34 6.75 1.44
CA LYS A 130 -7.38 7.25 0.53
C LYS A 130 -7.43 6.43 -0.75
N SER A 131 -6.31 6.24 -1.43
CA SER A 131 -6.28 5.53 -2.71
C SER A 131 -6.75 4.07 -2.63
N HIS A 132 -6.81 3.50 -1.43
CA HIS A 132 -7.23 2.11 -1.19
C HIS A 132 -8.55 1.99 -0.46
N ARG A 133 -9.33 3.07 -0.30
CA ARG A 133 -10.62 3.05 0.42
C ARG A 133 -11.62 2.05 -0.12
N ILE A 134 -11.65 1.80 -1.43
CA ILE A 134 -12.48 0.75 -2.03
C ILE A 134 -12.13 -0.64 -1.48
N VAL A 135 -10.84 -0.91 -1.28
CA VAL A 135 -10.37 -2.20 -0.75
C VAL A 135 -10.65 -2.27 0.75
N THR A 136 -10.34 -1.22 1.50
CA THR A 136 -10.49 -1.22 2.97
C THR A 136 -11.95 -1.20 3.40
N GLU A 137 -12.83 -0.49 2.70
CA GLU A 137 -14.29 -0.58 2.91
C GLU A 137 -14.77 -2.00 2.69
N ARG A 138 -14.35 -2.63 1.59
CA ARG A 138 -14.77 -4.00 1.30
C ARG A 138 -14.27 -4.98 2.35
N LEU A 139 -13.03 -4.82 2.83
CA LEU A 139 -12.51 -5.63 3.94
C LEU A 139 -13.31 -5.40 5.22
N ALA A 140 -13.59 -4.15 5.59
CA ALA A 140 -14.38 -3.82 6.76
C ALA A 140 -15.78 -4.45 6.70
N ARG A 141 -16.46 -4.32 5.56
CA ARG A 141 -17.82 -4.85 5.32
C ARG A 141 -17.89 -6.37 5.31
N GLU A 142 -17.00 -7.03 4.57
CA GLU A 142 -17.07 -8.49 4.38
C GLU A 142 -16.55 -9.25 5.62
N LEU A 143 -15.63 -8.66 6.40
CA LEU A 143 -15.10 -9.27 7.62
C LEU A 143 -15.83 -8.82 8.90
N GLY A 144 -16.60 -7.74 8.83
CA GLY A 144 -17.29 -7.15 10.00
C GLY A 144 -16.32 -6.58 11.04
N VAL A 145 -15.24 -5.94 10.60
CA VAL A 145 -14.13 -5.45 11.46
C VAL A 145 -13.84 -3.98 11.17
N ALA A 146 -13.29 -3.26 12.15
CA ALA A 146 -12.71 -1.94 11.91
C ALA A 146 -11.35 -2.07 11.20
N VAL A 147 -11.15 -1.37 10.08
CA VAL A 147 -9.89 -1.41 9.34
C VAL A 147 -9.11 -0.13 9.59
N PHE A 148 -7.89 -0.23 10.11
CA PHE A 148 -6.96 0.90 10.17
C PHE A 148 -6.05 0.88 8.96
N ALA A 149 -6.19 1.85 8.07
CA ALA A 149 -5.29 2.04 6.93
C ALA A 149 -4.18 3.02 7.30
N VAL A 150 -2.96 2.50 7.51
CA VAL A 150 -1.81 3.33 7.91
C VAL A 150 -1.28 4.15 6.73
N ASN A 151 -0.96 5.42 7.00
CA ASN A 151 -0.27 6.31 6.07
C ASN A 151 1.23 6.33 6.43
N TYR A 152 1.98 5.38 5.86
CA TYR A 152 3.40 5.21 6.16
C TYR A 152 4.29 6.08 5.26
N ASP A 153 5.50 6.38 5.73
CA ASP A 153 6.48 7.15 4.96
C ASP A 153 6.97 6.38 3.71
N MET A 154 7.02 7.09 2.60
CA MET A 154 7.34 6.53 1.28
C MET A 154 8.66 7.06 0.73
N ILE A 155 9.33 6.23 -0.06
CA ILE A 155 10.47 6.67 -0.87
C ILE A 155 10.00 7.58 -2.02
N PRO A 156 10.83 8.53 -2.48
CA PRO A 156 12.18 8.86 -2.00
C PRO A 156 12.21 9.85 -0.83
N ASP A 157 11.07 10.42 -0.43
CA ASP A 157 11.03 11.50 0.58
C ASP A 157 11.40 10.99 1.98
N GLY A 158 11.00 9.76 2.29
CA GLY A 158 11.38 9.02 3.48
C GLY A 158 12.31 7.85 3.17
N LYS A 159 12.93 7.31 4.22
CA LYS A 159 13.68 6.05 4.15
C LYS A 159 12.71 4.86 4.25
N ARG A 160 12.97 3.78 3.51
CA ARG A 160 12.15 2.54 3.56
C ARG A 160 12.02 2.02 5.00
N GLU A 161 13.09 2.07 5.77
CA GLU A 161 13.11 1.64 7.17
C GLU A 161 12.11 2.42 8.02
N LYS A 162 11.93 3.72 7.72
CA LYS A 162 10.97 4.56 8.43
C LYS A 162 9.52 4.13 8.15
N GLY A 163 9.18 3.86 6.88
CA GLY A 163 7.86 3.33 6.54
C GLY A 163 7.56 1.97 7.20
N ILE A 164 8.57 1.10 7.32
CA ILE A 164 8.44 -0.16 8.07
C ILE A 164 8.18 0.12 9.56
N GLN A 165 8.90 1.07 10.17
CA GLN A 165 8.65 1.45 11.56
C GLN A 165 7.25 2.05 11.74
N ASP A 166 6.81 2.93 10.85
CA ASP A 166 5.44 3.47 10.86
C ASP A 166 4.39 2.35 10.90
N CYS A 167 4.56 1.31 10.08
CA CYS A 167 3.65 0.16 10.08
C CYS A 167 3.71 -0.65 11.38
N ARG A 168 4.91 -0.85 11.96
CA ARG A 168 5.08 -1.58 13.23
C ARG A 168 4.44 -0.83 14.39
N TYR A 169 4.65 0.48 14.48
CA TYR A 169 4.04 1.32 15.51
C TYR A 169 2.53 1.45 15.31
N ALA A 170 2.05 1.52 14.06
CA ALA A 170 0.62 1.46 13.77
C ALA A 170 0.00 0.15 14.26
N TYR A 171 0.65 -1.00 14.03
CA TYR A 171 0.19 -2.28 14.55
C TYR A 171 0.07 -2.27 16.08
N GLN A 172 1.14 -1.85 16.78
CA GLN A 172 1.13 -1.79 18.24
C GLN A 172 0.07 -0.81 18.78
N TRP A 173 -0.10 0.33 18.11
CA TRP A 173 -1.12 1.31 18.47
C TRP A 173 -2.53 0.75 18.30
N VAL A 174 -2.82 0.08 17.18
CA VAL A 174 -4.10 -0.61 16.92
C VAL A 174 -4.39 -1.70 17.94
N LEU A 175 -3.38 -2.38 18.51
CA LEU A 175 -3.64 -3.35 19.58
C LEU A 175 -4.20 -2.68 20.83
N ALA A 176 -3.76 -1.46 21.13
CA ALA A 176 -4.13 -0.71 22.34
C ALA A 176 -5.32 0.26 22.14
N ASN A 177 -5.74 0.53 20.91
CA ASN A 177 -6.75 1.53 20.58
C ASN A 177 -7.75 1.00 19.55
N ASN A 178 -9.01 1.37 19.73
CA ASN A 178 -10.09 1.20 18.74
C ASN A 178 -10.48 2.58 18.19
N PRO A 179 -11.28 2.63 17.11
CA PRO A 179 -11.84 3.89 16.61
C PRO A 179 -12.59 4.68 17.68
#